data_AF-A0A3S3F9A4-F1
#
_entry.id   AF-A0A3S3F9A4-F1
#
_cell.length_a   1.000
_cell.length_b   1.000
_cell.length_c   1.000
_cell.angle_alpha   90.00
_cell.angle_beta   90.00
_cell.angle_gamma   90.00
#
_symmetry.space_group_name_H-M   'P 1'
#
loop_
_entity.id
_entity.type
_entity.pdbx_description
1 polymer ?
#
loop_
_entity_poly.entity_id
_entity_poly.type
_entity_poly.pdbx_seq_one_letter_code
_entity_poly.pdbx_strand_id
1 'polypeptide(L)'
;MQGSDSDRFSDRFGYRAPDAEIQLREDAPPAIRDAVLVLGYDVGFGPGSMRDIVCGVMLRRPDLGNWSSGNIEGEVQALIDEAPWFRIYDLAEKIHQTIHDRGDWEAASRFQARMNDVFREHGIGWKMEDGRIMVRGSEAFELSTAHAVETMRSAGAPTAANEVHEALKDISRRPEPDVSGSIQHALAALECVAREYTATTSTLGPIIAKLNFPKPLDEAVHKLWGFASEQGRHLREGREPQFEEAELVVTVASALSVYLLRAKTRSEGQ
;
A
#
# COMPACT_ATOMS: atom_id res chain seq x y z
N MET A 1 35.88 4.54 13.30
CA MET A 1 34.74 5.13 12.54
C MET A 1 35.13 5.15 11.08
N GLN A 2 34.80 4.10 10.34
CA GLN A 2 34.92 4.07 8.88
C GLN A 2 33.49 4.27 8.36
N GLY A 3 33.25 5.40 7.70
CA GLY A 3 31.96 5.70 7.08
C GLY A 3 31.71 4.77 5.90
N SER A 4 30.49 4.24 5.81
CA SER A 4 29.98 3.54 4.63
C SER A 4 29.90 4.52 3.46
N ASP A 5 30.70 4.29 2.44
CA ASP A 5 30.80 5.15 1.25
C ASP A 5 29.77 4.74 0.18
N SER A 6 28.47 4.62 0.52
CA SER A 6 27.48 4.08 -0.43
C SER A 6 26.10 4.72 -0.45
N ASP A 7 25.94 5.98 -0.04
CA ASP A 7 24.70 6.70 -0.36
C ASP A 7 24.83 7.31 -1.76
N ARG A 8 23.92 6.93 -2.67
CA ARG A 8 23.87 7.44 -4.05
C ARG A 8 23.60 8.93 -4.03
N PHE A 9 23.94 9.62 -5.13
CA PHE A 9 23.64 11.05 -5.27
C PHE A 9 22.17 11.37 -4.97
N SER A 10 21.23 10.62 -5.56
CA SER A 10 19.80 10.79 -5.32
C SER A 10 19.44 10.66 -3.85
N ASP A 11 19.98 9.66 -3.17
CA ASP A 11 19.64 9.31 -1.79
C ASP A 11 20.16 10.38 -0.83
N ARG A 12 21.42 10.81 -1.02
CA ARG A 12 22.05 11.87 -0.21
C ARG A 12 21.32 13.21 -0.28
N PHE A 13 20.67 13.50 -1.40
CA PHE A 13 20.01 14.78 -1.65
C PHE A 13 18.48 14.69 -1.67
N GLY A 14 17.91 13.51 -1.41
CA GLY A 14 16.47 13.29 -1.40
C GLY A 14 15.79 13.47 -2.76
N TYR A 15 16.52 13.36 -3.87
CA TYR A 15 15.92 13.43 -5.19
C TYR A 15 15.19 12.14 -5.50
N ARG A 16 13.89 12.23 -5.73
CA ARG A 16 13.06 11.14 -6.25
C ARG A 16 12.28 11.64 -7.47
N ALA A 17 12.00 10.73 -8.39
CA ALA A 17 11.03 11.02 -9.44
C ALA A 17 9.67 11.34 -8.77
N PRO A 18 8.86 12.26 -9.35
CA PRO A 18 7.49 12.45 -8.89
C PRO A 18 6.71 11.14 -9.04
N ASP A 19 5.80 10.89 -8.11
CA ASP A 19 4.94 9.71 -8.17
C ASP A 19 4.07 9.79 -9.43
N ALA A 20 4.20 8.80 -10.32
CA ALA A 20 3.30 8.69 -11.45
C ALA A 20 1.93 8.20 -10.98
N GLU A 21 0.87 8.72 -11.61
CA GLU A 21 -0.48 8.17 -11.41
C GLU A 21 -0.48 6.66 -11.67
N ILE A 22 -1.31 5.92 -10.93
CA ILE A 22 -1.41 4.47 -11.11
C ILE A 22 -2.04 4.18 -12.47
N GLN A 23 -1.29 3.53 -13.35
CA GLN A 23 -1.71 3.17 -14.71
C GLN A 23 -1.73 1.65 -14.92
N LEU A 24 -0.93 0.89 -14.16
CA LEU A 24 -0.74 -0.54 -14.37
C LEU A 24 -0.93 -1.31 -13.08
N ARG A 25 -1.91 -2.22 -13.04
CA ARG A 25 -2.08 -3.17 -11.92
C ARG A 25 -1.68 -4.58 -12.32
N GLU A 26 -2.11 -5.10 -13.45
CA GLU A 26 -1.86 -6.51 -13.80
C GLU A 26 -0.85 -6.65 -14.92
N ASP A 27 0.30 -6.00 -14.75
CA ASP A 27 1.41 -6.10 -15.70
C ASP A 27 2.75 -5.87 -14.99
N ALA A 28 3.82 -6.37 -15.61
CA ALA A 28 5.21 -6.12 -15.24
C ALA A 28 5.94 -5.66 -16.51
N PRO A 29 5.95 -4.34 -16.81
CA PRO A 29 6.59 -3.82 -18.00
C PRO A 29 8.11 -4.06 -17.93
N PRO A 30 8.84 -3.96 -19.06
CA PRO A 30 10.27 -4.28 -19.14
C PRO A 30 11.10 -3.60 -18.04
N ALA A 31 10.85 -2.33 -17.75
CA ALA A 31 11.56 -1.60 -16.69
C ALA A 31 11.43 -2.25 -15.29
N ILE A 32 10.29 -2.88 -14.99
CA ILE A 32 10.09 -3.59 -13.72
C ILE A 32 10.84 -4.92 -13.70
N ARG A 33 10.85 -5.64 -14.83
CA ARG A 33 11.60 -6.88 -14.99
C ARG A 33 13.11 -6.63 -14.83
N ASP A 34 13.60 -5.60 -15.51
CA ASP A 34 14.98 -5.13 -15.43
C ASP A 34 15.32 -4.71 -14.00
N ALA A 35 14.43 -3.97 -13.33
CA ALA A 35 14.65 -3.54 -11.96
C ALA A 35 14.82 -4.72 -11.00
N VAL A 36 13.94 -5.72 -11.04
CA VAL A 36 14.04 -6.91 -10.18
C VAL A 36 15.38 -7.63 -10.40
N LEU A 37 15.80 -7.79 -11.66
CA LEU A 37 17.06 -8.42 -12.03
C LEU A 37 18.28 -7.62 -11.51
N VAL A 38 18.35 -6.34 -11.88
CA VAL A 38 19.47 -5.45 -11.51
C VAL A 38 19.56 -5.28 -10.01
N LEU A 39 18.44 -5.13 -9.32
CA LEU A 39 18.42 -4.99 -7.86
C LEU A 39 18.87 -6.25 -7.14
N GLY A 40 18.55 -7.43 -7.65
CA GLY A 40 19.10 -8.67 -7.10
C GLY A 40 20.62 -8.74 -7.26
N TYR A 41 21.18 -8.34 -8.39
CA TYR A 41 22.64 -8.27 -8.52
C TYR A 41 23.28 -7.19 -7.62
N ASP A 42 22.64 -6.04 -7.45
CA ASP A 42 23.12 -4.93 -6.60
C ASP A 42 23.23 -5.31 -5.12
N VAL A 43 22.37 -6.22 -4.64
CA VAL A 43 22.45 -6.76 -3.26
C VAL A 43 23.38 -7.97 -3.14
N GLY A 44 24.17 -8.27 -4.18
CA GLY A 44 25.26 -9.24 -4.13
C GLY A 44 24.90 -10.68 -4.49
N PHE A 45 23.74 -10.94 -5.11
CA PHE A 45 23.50 -12.26 -5.73
C PHE A 45 24.45 -12.44 -6.93
N GLY A 46 25.12 -13.59 -7.03
CA GLY A 46 25.86 -13.98 -8.23
C GLY A 46 24.96 -14.70 -9.25
N PRO A 47 25.42 -14.93 -10.49
CA PRO A 47 24.62 -15.58 -11.55
C PRO A 47 24.02 -16.92 -11.12
N GLY A 48 24.80 -17.79 -10.47
CA GLY A 48 24.31 -19.08 -9.98
C GLY A 48 23.18 -18.95 -8.95
N SER A 49 23.36 -18.10 -7.93
CA SER A 49 22.32 -17.88 -6.92
C SER A 49 21.07 -17.21 -7.49
N MET A 50 21.24 -16.30 -8.46
CA MET A 50 20.11 -15.67 -9.14
C MET A 50 19.34 -16.72 -9.95
N ARG A 51 20.05 -17.60 -10.68
CA ARG A 51 19.43 -18.72 -11.39
C ARG A 51 18.65 -19.63 -10.45
N ASP A 52 19.22 -20.00 -9.30
CA ASP A 52 18.53 -20.88 -8.35
C ASP A 52 17.21 -20.26 -7.84
N ILE A 53 17.23 -18.95 -7.55
CA ILE A 53 16.03 -18.21 -7.13
C ILE A 53 15.00 -18.15 -8.27
N VAL A 54 15.42 -17.73 -9.47
CA VAL A 54 14.54 -17.57 -10.63
C VAL A 54 13.95 -18.92 -11.04
N CYS A 55 14.76 -19.97 -11.19
CA CYS A 55 14.28 -21.32 -11.47
C CYS A 55 13.29 -21.81 -10.41
N GLY A 56 13.55 -21.54 -9.13
CA GLY A 56 12.66 -21.88 -8.02
C GLY A 56 11.30 -21.19 -8.12
N VAL A 57 11.27 -19.88 -8.36
CA VAL A 57 10.04 -19.10 -8.52
C VAL A 57 9.30 -19.47 -9.80
N MET A 58 10.01 -19.70 -10.89
CA MET A 58 9.41 -20.04 -12.20
C MET A 58 9.02 -21.53 -12.31
N LEU A 59 9.37 -22.36 -11.32
CA LEU A 59 9.20 -23.82 -11.36
C LEU A 59 9.84 -24.46 -12.60
N ARG A 60 11.04 -23.99 -12.95
CA ARG A 60 11.85 -24.50 -14.07
C ARG A 60 13.12 -25.17 -13.56
N ARG A 61 13.65 -26.11 -14.32
CA ARG A 61 14.99 -26.67 -14.05
C ARG A 61 16.04 -25.77 -14.70
N PRO A 62 17.21 -25.59 -14.07
CA PRO A 62 18.31 -24.90 -14.72
C PRO A 62 18.79 -25.68 -15.94
N ASP A 63 19.18 -24.98 -17.00
CA ASP A 63 19.86 -25.59 -18.14
C ASP A 63 21.33 -25.87 -17.76
N LEU A 64 21.66 -27.14 -17.61
CA LEU A 64 23.02 -27.57 -17.26
C LEU A 64 24.04 -27.31 -18.37
N GLY A 65 23.59 -27.05 -19.61
CA GLY A 65 24.43 -26.58 -20.71
C GLY A 65 24.92 -25.13 -20.51
N ASN A 66 24.23 -24.34 -19.70
CA ASN A 66 24.61 -22.98 -19.34
C ASN A 66 25.45 -22.99 -18.06
N TRP A 67 26.76 -23.23 -18.23
CA TRP A 67 27.69 -23.37 -17.10
C TRP A 67 28.57 -22.14 -16.86
N SER A 68 28.78 -21.29 -17.87
CA SER A 68 29.54 -20.04 -17.72
C SER A 68 28.65 -18.94 -17.13
N SER A 69 29.23 -17.99 -16.41
CA SER A 69 28.48 -16.88 -15.81
C SER A 69 27.60 -16.14 -16.81
N GLY A 70 28.14 -15.81 -18.00
CA GLY A 70 27.38 -15.11 -19.04
C GLY A 70 26.23 -15.94 -19.64
N ASN A 71 26.41 -17.26 -19.78
CA ASN A 71 25.32 -18.13 -20.25
C ASN A 71 24.22 -18.25 -19.19
N ILE A 72 24.60 -18.31 -17.91
CA ILE A 72 23.67 -18.33 -16.78
C ILE A 72 22.89 -17.01 -16.71
N GLU A 73 23.55 -15.86 -16.90
CA GLU A 73 22.89 -14.55 -16.97
C GLU A 73 21.87 -14.49 -18.12
N GLY A 74 22.23 -14.99 -19.31
CA GLY A 74 21.32 -15.08 -20.44
C GLY A 74 20.10 -15.98 -20.17
N GLU A 75 20.31 -17.10 -19.49
CA GLU A 75 19.22 -17.99 -19.04
C GLU A 75 18.27 -17.27 -18.06
N VAL A 76 18.84 -16.60 -17.06
CA VAL A 76 18.07 -15.83 -16.07
C VAL A 76 17.25 -14.74 -16.74
N GLN A 77 17.84 -13.98 -17.65
CA GLN A 77 17.16 -12.91 -18.36
C GLN A 77 16.00 -13.45 -19.20
N ALA A 78 16.22 -14.51 -19.99
CA ALA A 78 15.16 -15.13 -20.79
C ALA A 78 14.00 -15.63 -19.92
N LEU A 79 14.29 -16.28 -18.78
CA LEU A 79 13.27 -16.74 -17.85
C LEU A 79 12.44 -15.59 -17.25
N ILE A 80 13.08 -14.45 -16.98
CA ILE A 80 12.41 -13.25 -16.49
C ILE A 80 11.57 -12.62 -17.60
N ASP A 81 12.07 -12.49 -18.82
CA ASP A 81 11.36 -11.85 -19.93
C ASP A 81 10.10 -12.64 -20.31
N GLU A 82 10.16 -13.97 -20.29
CA GLU A 82 9.03 -14.85 -20.65
C GLU A 82 8.00 -15.05 -19.51
N ALA A 83 8.33 -14.64 -18.28
CA ALA A 83 7.47 -14.91 -17.12
C ALA A 83 6.15 -14.09 -17.17
N PRO A 84 5.02 -14.65 -16.70
CA PRO A 84 3.83 -13.84 -16.47
C PRO A 84 4.10 -12.82 -15.35
N TRP A 85 3.42 -11.67 -15.38
CA TRP A 85 3.70 -10.53 -14.51
C TRP A 85 3.74 -10.89 -13.01
N PHE A 86 2.80 -11.72 -12.54
CA PHE A 86 2.72 -12.08 -11.12
C PHE A 86 3.94 -12.86 -10.64
N ARG A 87 4.60 -13.65 -11.52
CA ARG A 87 5.84 -14.34 -11.17
C ARG A 87 7.04 -13.40 -11.01
N ILE A 88 7.00 -12.22 -11.63
CA ILE A 88 8.01 -11.18 -11.41
C ILE A 88 7.89 -10.59 -10.00
N TYR A 89 6.65 -10.48 -9.51
CA TYR A 89 6.39 -10.00 -8.15
C TYR A 89 6.72 -11.07 -7.11
N ASP A 90 6.37 -12.34 -7.36
CA ASP A 90 6.85 -13.48 -6.56
C ASP A 90 8.39 -13.50 -6.50
N LEU A 91 9.06 -13.18 -7.62
CA LEU A 91 10.51 -13.10 -7.67
C LEU A 91 11.06 -11.97 -6.81
N ALA A 92 10.45 -10.79 -6.86
CA ALA A 92 10.84 -9.66 -6.00
C ALA A 92 10.69 -10.00 -4.51
N GLU A 93 9.57 -10.60 -4.10
CA GLU A 93 9.38 -11.08 -2.73
C GLU A 93 10.41 -12.14 -2.34
N LYS A 94 10.71 -13.08 -3.25
CA LYS A 94 11.67 -14.15 -2.97
C LYS A 94 13.09 -13.62 -2.81
N ILE A 95 13.48 -12.63 -3.62
CA ILE A 95 14.76 -11.94 -3.49
C ILE A 95 14.83 -11.26 -2.13
N HIS A 96 13.83 -10.45 -1.76
CA HIS A 96 13.77 -9.79 -0.46
C HIS A 96 13.87 -10.80 0.69
N GLN A 97 13.04 -11.86 0.67
CA GLN A 97 13.07 -12.92 1.67
C GLN A 97 14.46 -13.57 1.78
N THR A 98 15.12 -13.84 0.64
CA THR A 98 16.44 -14.48 0.64
C THR A 98 17.51 -13.57 1.25
N ILE A 99 17.43 -12.25 1.05
CA ILE A 99 18.32 -11.28 1.71
C ILE A 99 18.08 -11.27 3.22
N HIS A 100 16.81 -11.22 3.61
CA HIS A 100 16.37 -11.21 5.01
C HIS A 100 16.80 -12.49 5.74
N ASP A 101 16.65 -13.66 5.13
CA ASP A 101 17.06 -14.96 5.69
C ASP A 101 18.58 -15.08 5.91
N ARG A 102 19.38 -14.29 5.17
CA ARG A 102 20.84 -14.16 5.39
C ARG A 102 21.19 -13.23 6.55
N GLY A 103 20.21 -12.54 7.13
CA GLY A 103 20.40 -11.56 8.19
C GLY A 103 20.87 -10.18 7.72
N ASP A 104 20.78 -9.89 6.42
CA ASP A 104 21.15 -8.57 5.87
C ASP A 104 19.93 -7.65 5.79
N TRP A 105 19.46 -7.22 6.96
CA TRP A 105 18.27 -6.37 7.12
C TRP A 105 18.39 -5.03 6.40
N GLU A 106 19.62 -4.50 6.31
CA GLU A 106 19.90 -3.23 5.65
C GLU A 106 19.77 -3.35 4.14
N ALA A 107 20.34 -4.41 3.53
CA ALA A 107 20.16 -4.68 2.11
C ALA A 107 18.70 -5.00 1.77
N ALA A 108 17.97 -5.71 2.63
CA ALA A 108 16.55 -5.99 2.43
C ALA A 108 15.73 -4.69 2.41
N SER A 109 15.99 -3.79 3.36
CA SER A 109 15.36 -2.47 3.42
C SER A 109 15.69 -1.61 2.20
N ARG A 110 16.96 -1.59 1.75
CA ARG A 110 17.37 -0.89 0.53
C ARG A 110 16.71 -1.48 -0.72
N PHE A 111 16.63 -2.80 -0.83
CA PHE A 111 15.95 -3.48 -1.95
C PHE A 111 14.47 -3.07 -2.01
N GLN A 112 13.74 -3.14 -0.89
CA GLN A 112 12.35 -2.73 -0.79
C GLN A 112 12.16 -1.26 -1.19
N ALA A 113 12.99 -0.36 -0.64
CA ALA A 113 12.91 1.07 -0.95
C ALA A 113 13.11 1.34 -2.45
N ARG A 114 14.10 0.69 -3.07
CA ARG A 114 14.40 0.86 -4.50
C ARG A 114 13.34 0.24 -5.40
N MET A 115 12.80 -0.93 -5.05
CA MET A 115 11.64 -1.50 -5.76
C MET A 115 10.45 -0.53 -5.75
N ASN A 116 10.16 0.06 -4.58
CA ASN A 116 9.07 1.03 -4.44
C ASN A 116 9.30 2.32 -5.23
N ASP A 117 10.54 2.78 -5.36
CA ASP A 117 10.86 3.91 -6.23
C ASP A 117 10.53 3.60 -7.69
N VAL A 118 10.97 2.44 -8.20
CA VAL A 118 10.70 2.04 -9.59
C VAL A 118 9.19 1.85 -9.82
N PHE A 119 8.47 1.24 -8.87
CA PHE A 119 7.01 1.12 -8.97
C PHE A 119 6.32 2.47 -9.04
N ARG A 120 6.77 3.47 -8.27
CA ARG A 120 6.17 4.82 -8.29
C ARG A 120 6.47 5.57 -9.57
N GLU A 121 7.72 5.51 -10.03
CA GLU A 121 8.15 6.11 -11.30
C GLU A 121 7.35 5.58 -12.50
N HIS A 122 6.98 4.29 -12.48
CA HIS A 122 6.28 3.63 -13.59
C HIS A 122 4.77 3.47 -13.37
N GLY A 123 4.18 4.10 -12.34
CA GLY A 123 2.72 4.06 -12.13
C GLY A 123 2.17 2.66 -11.82
N ILE A 124 2.98 1.78 -11.21
CA ILE A 124 2.58 0.42 -10.87
C ILE A 124 1.70 0.41 -9.61
N GLY A 125 0.48 -0.09 -9.65
CA GLY A 125 -0.46 -0.10 -8.52
C GLY A 125 -0.12 -1.03 -7.34
N TRP A 126 1.16 -1.35 -7.15
CA TRP A 126 1.71 -2.16 -6.07
C TRP A 126 2.87 -1.48 -5.37
N LYS A 127 3.13 -1.91 -4.13
CA LYS A 127 4.27 -1.52 -3.30
C LYS A 127 4.75 -2.74 -2.52
N MET A 128 6.03 -2.79 -2.20
CA MET A 128 6.59 -3.76 -1.25
C MET A 128 6.56 -3.17 0.17
N GLU A 129 5.99 -3.92 1.10
CA GLU A 129 5.93 -3.61 2.53
C GLU A 129 6.23 -4.87 3.33
N ASP A 130 7.21 -4.81 4.23
CA ASP A 130 7.75 -5.96 4.96
C ASP A 130 8.04 -7.18 4.08
N GLY A 131 8.61 -6.93 2.89
CA GLY A 131 8.97 -7.96 1.93
C GLY A 131 7.81 -8.57 1.14
N ARG A 132 6.59 -8.03 1.26
CA ARG A 132 5.40 -8.50 0.54
C ARG A 132 4.88 -7.44 -0.41
N ILE A 133 4.42 -7.86 -1.58
CA ILE A 133 3.79 -7.00 -2.58
C ILE A 133 2.34 -6.78 -2.17
N MET A 134 2.08 -5.54 -1.77
CA MET A 134 0.80 -5.03 -1.32
C MET A 134 0.25 -4.03 -2.34
N VAL A 135 -1.06 -3.80 -2.27
CA VAL A 135 -1.73 -2.81 -3.11
C VAL A 135 -1.18 -1.42 -2.79
N ARG A 136 -0.94 -0.63 -3.84
CA ARG A 136 -0.71 0.80 -3.71
C ARG A 136 -2.00 1.53 -4.08
N GLY A 137 -2.48 2.38 -3.18
CA GLY A 137 -3.52 3.38 -3.48
C GLY A 137 -2.94 4.63 -4.12
N SER A 138 -3.78 5.59 -4.49
CA SER A 138 -3.29 6.92 -4.87
C SER A 138 -2.49 7.57 -3.74
N GLU A 139 -1.60 8.52 -4.07
CA GLU A 139 -0.84 9.26 -3.07
C GLU A 139 -1.76 9.94 -2.03
N ALA A 140 -2.87 10.52 -2.48
CA ALA A 140 -3.86 11.13 -1.60
C ALA A 140 -4.50 10.13 -0.63
N PHE A 141 -4.80 8.91 -1.10
CA PHE A 141 -5.33 7.83 -0.28
C PHE A 141 -4.31 7.37 0.77
N GLU A 142 -3.07 7.10 0.36
CA GLU A 142 -2.00 6.62 1.23
C GLU A 142 -1.67 7.67 2.30
N LEU A 143 -1.51 8.93 1.92
CA LEU A 143 -1.23 10.02 2.85
C LEU A 143 -2.39 10.24 3.83
N SER A 144 -3.63 10.25 3.36
CA SER A 144 -4.81 10.47 4.20
C SER A 144 -4.98 9.36 5.24
N THR A 145 -4.83 8.10 4.83
CA THR A 145 -5.03 6.93 5.71
C THR A 145 -3.90 6.77 6.72
N ALA A 146 -2.63 6.94 6.31
CA ALA A 146 -1.49 6.92 7.23
C ALA A 146 -1.58 8.04 8.27
N HIS A 147 -1.84 9.27 7.81
CA HIS A 147 -1.98 10.44 8.69
C HIS A 147 -3.17 10.28 9.66
N ALA A 148 -4.28 9.67 9.21
CA ALA A 148 -5.42 9.38 10.08
C ALA A 148 -5.10 8.36 11.16
N VAL A 149 -4.44 7.24 10.82
CA VAL A 149 -4.03 6.21 11.79
C VAL A 149 -3.10 6.80 12.86
N GLU A 150 -2.10 7.59 12.45
CA GLU A 150 -1.20 8.27 13.39
C GLU A 150 -1.96 9.23 14.30
N THR A 151 -2.79 10.12 13.71
CA THR A 151 -3.56 11.11 14.47
C THR A 151 -4.53 10.45 15.47
N MET A 152 -5.21 9.38 15.05
CA MET A 152 -6.13 8.62 15.92
C MET A 152 -5.40 7.99 17.10
N ARG A 153 -4.22 7.39 16.87
CA ARG A 153 -3.41 6.83 17.96
C ARG A 153 -2.94 7.92 18.93
N SER A 154 -2.43 9.04 18.43
CA SER A 154 -2.00 10.17 19.25
C SER A 154 -3.15 10.81 20.05
N ALA A 155 -4.37 10.79 19.51
CA ALA A 155 -5.56 11.31 20.17
C ALA A 155 -6.21 10.32 21.17
N GLY A 156 -5.65 9.12 21.35
CA GLY A 156 -6.21 8.11 22.25
C GLY A 156 -7.42 7.35 21.68
N ALA A 157 -7.55 7.30 20.35
CA ALA A 157 -8.63 6.64 19.60
C ALA A 157 -8.17 5.35 18.90
N PRO A 158 -7.57 4.35 19.59
CA PRO A 158 -6.97 3.19 18.95
C PRO A 158 -7.99 2.31 18.20
N THR A 159 -9.25 2.27 18.65
CA THR A 159 -10.31 1.55 17.95
C THR A 159 -10.57 2.13 16.58
N ALA A 160 -10.64 3.47 16.44
CA ALA A 160 -10.78 4.11 15.14
C ALA A 160 -9.59 3.82 14.22
N ALA A 161 -8.37 3.82 14.77
CA ALA A 161 -7.17 3.48 14.02
C ALA A 161 -7.21 2.02 13.51
N ASN A 162 -7.70 1.10 14.32
CA ASN A 162 -7.86 -0.31 13.93
C ASN A 162 -8.94 -0.48 12.84
N GLU A 163 -10.04 0.27 12.91
CA GLU A 163 -11.06 0.25 11.86
C GLU A 163 -10.50 0.75 10.52
N VAL A 164 -9.67 1.80 10.50
CA VAL A 164 -8.95 2.20 9.26
C VAL A 164 -8.04 1.07 8.77
N HIS A 165 -7.36 0.36 9.68
CA HIS A 165 -6.50 -0.76 9.30
C HIS A 165 -7.28 -1.93 8.68
N GLU A 166 -8.44 -2.32 9.23
CA GLU A 166 -9.29 -3.34 8.60
C GLU A 166 -9.85 -2.84 7.25
N ALA A 167 -10.18 -1.55 7.12
CA ALA A 167 -10.59 -0.99 5.83
C ALA A 167 -9.52 -1.12 4.74
N LEU A 168 -8.25 -0.87 5.11
CA LEU A 168 -7.10 -1.03 4.22
C LEU A 168 -6.85 -2.50 3.86
N LYS A 169 -7.03 -3.40 4.83
CA LYS A 169 -6.90 -4.85 4.61
C LYS A 169 -7.97 -5.36 3.64
N ASP A 170 -9.19 -4.87 3.76
CA ASP A 170 -10.34 -5.27 2.94
C ASP A 170 -10.19 -4.85 1.48
N ILE A 171 -9.84 -3.58 1.23
CA ILE A 171 -9.59 -3.09 -0.14
C ILE A 171 -8.34 -3.72 -0.76
N SER A 172 -7.43 -4.24 0.07
CA SER A 172 -6.22 -4.92 -0.36
C SER A 172 -6.39 -6.44 -0.56
N ARG A 173 -7.55 -7.03 -0.24
CA ARG A 173 -7.78 -8.47 -0.45
C ARG A 173 -7.68 -8.84 -1.93
N ARG A 174 -7.17 -10.04 -2.20
CA ARG A 174 -6.99 -10.58 -3.56
C ARG A 174 -7.40 -12.06 -3.62
N PRO A 175 -7.86 -12.58 -4.78
CA PRO A 175 -7.89 -11.92 -6.10
C PRO A 175 -8.90 -10.77 -6.20
N GLU A 176 -9.98 -10.82 -5.41
CA GLU A 176 -11.02 -9.79 -5.38
C GLU A 176 -10.97 -8.99 -4.07
N PRO A 177 -11.02 -7.65 -4.12
CA PRO A 177 -11.09 -6.80 -2.94
C PRO A 177 -12.45 -6.91 -2.24
N ASP A 178 -12.47 -6.79 -0.91
CA ASP A 178 -13.71 -6.61 -0.15
C ASP A 178 -14.09 -5.13 -0.12
N VAL A 179 -14.63 -4.63 -1.24
CA VAL A 179 -14.95 -3.21 -1.43
C VAL A 179 -15.98 -2.73 -0.40
N SER A 180 -17.02 -3.54 -0.18
CA SER A 180 -18.09 -3.23 0.79
C SER A 180 -17.59 -3.25 2.23
N GLY A 181 -16.77 -4.24 2.60
CA GLY A 181 -16.11 -4.31 3.92
C GLY A 181 -15.24 -3.09 4.18
N SER A 182 -14.44 -2.67 3.20
CA SER A 182 -13.60 -1.47 3.29
C SER A 182 -14.40 -0.21 3.59
N ILE A 183 -15.51 0.01 2.86
CA ILE A 183 -16.43 1.13 3.09
C ILE A 183 -17.02 1.07 4.51
N GLN A 184 -17.45 -0.10 4.98
CA GLN A 184 -18.03 -0.26 6.30
C GLN A 184 -17.03 0.09 7.41
N HIS A 185 -15.82 -0.46 7.34
CA HIS A 185 -14.76 -0.20 8.30
C HIS A 185 -14.31 1.28 8.30
N ALA A 186 -14.23 1.92 7.13
CA ALA A 186 -13.92 3.35 7.05
C ALA A 186 -14.95 4.23 7.76
N LEU A 187 -16.25 3.93 7.59
CA LEU A 187 -17.31 4.68 8.27
C LEU A 187 -17.41 4.32 9.76
N ALA A 188 -17.07 3.09 10.15
CA ALA A 188 -16.96 2.70 11.55
C ALA A 188 -15.84 3.48 12.25
N ALA A 189 -14.69 3.68 11.59
CA ALA A 189 -13.61 4.53 12.10
C ALA A 189 -14.09 5.99 12.34
N LEU A 190 -14.77 6.57 11.36
CA LEU A 190 -15.36 7.91 11.48
C LEU A 190 -16.42 7.98 12.60
N GLU A 191 -17.24 6.93 12.74
CA GLU A 191 -18.24 6.82 13.82
C GLU A 191 -17.56 6.79 15.19
N CYS A 192 -16.48 6.03 15.36
CA CYS A 192 -15.69 6.00 16.59
C CYS A 192 -15.16 7.39 16.96
N VAL A 193 -14.54 8.10 16.02
CA VAL A 193 -14.05 9.47 16.24
C VAL A 193 -15.19 10.43 16.57
N ALA A 194 -16.32 10.33 15.85
CA ALA A 194 -17.48 11.18 16.08
C ALA A 194 -18.11 10.96 17.48
N ARG A 195 -18.13 9.71 17.96
CA ARG A 195 -18.56 9.36 19.32
C ARG A 195 -17.64 9.96 20.38
N GLU A 196 -16.33 9.89 20.17
CA GLU A 196 -15.35 10.50 21.07
C GLU A 196 -15.41 12.03 21.08
N TYR A 197 -15.73 12.65 19.94
CA TYR A 197 -15.93 14.09 19.82
C TYR A 197 -17.18 14.57 20.58
N THR A 198 -18.27 13.81 20.50
CA THR A 198 -19.58 14.19 21.06
C THR A 198 -19.91 13.57 22.41
N ALA A 199 -19.00 12.74 22.96
CA ALA A 199 -19.20 11.96 24.18
C ALA A 199 -20.52 11.16 24.18
N THR A 200 -20.79 10.42 23.10
CA THR A 200 -22.05 9.67 22.92
C THR A 200 -21.80 8.26 22.37
N THR A 201 -22.83 7.41 22.44
CA THR A 201 -22.84 6.04 21.88
C THR A 201 -23.75 5.88 20.67
N SER A 202 -24.33 6.98 20.18
CA SER A 202 -25.21 6.99 19.01
C SER A 202 -24.47 6.48 17.75
N THR A 203 -25.20 6.12 16.69
CA THR A 203 -24.60 5.82 15.38
C THR A 203 -24.26 7.11 14.64
N LEU A 204 -23.44 7.02 13.59
CA LEU A 204 -22.92 8.17 12.86
C LEU A 204 -24.05 9.04 12.29
N GLY A 205 -25.07 8.44 11.66
CA GLY A 205 -26.21 9.17 11.10
C GLY A 205 -26.82 10.22 12.06
N PRO A 206 -27.28 9.82 13.26
CA PRO A 206 -27.73 10.75 14.30
C PRO A 206 -26.67 11.69 14.87
N ILE A 207 -25.39 11.28 14.87
CA ILE A 207 -24.29 12.09 15.41
C ILE A 207 -23.91 13.24 14.48
N ILE A 208 -24.02 13.08 13.16
CA ILE A 208 -23.54 14.09 12.18
C ILE A 208 -24.12 15.48 12.48
N ALA A 209 -25.40 15.58 12.83
CA ALA A 209 -26.04 16.85 13.19
C ALA A 209 -25.46 17.54 14.45
N LYS A 210 -24.70 16.79 15.27
CA LYS A 210 -24.01 17.29 16.48
C LYS A 210 -22.52 17.54 16.22
N LEU A 211 -21.98 17.11 15.08
CA LEU A 211 -20.60 17.38 14.70
C LEU A 211 -20.53 18.82 14.18
N ASN A 212 -19.57 19.59 14.67
CA ASN A 212 -19.43 21.01 14.32
C ASN A 212 -18.74 21.20 12.96
N PHE A 213 -19.29 20.57 11.91
CA PHE A 213 -18.86 20.82 10.54
C PHE A 213 -19.42 22.16 10.06
N PRO A 214 -18.63 22.99 9.36
CA PRO A 214 -19.14 24.22 8.77
C PRO A 214 -20.24 23.93 7.76
N LYS A 215 -21.37 24.63 7.83
CA LYS A 215 -22.40 24.49 6.80
C LYS A 215 -21.92 25.07 5.47
N PRO A 216 -22.18 24.43 4.31
CA PRO A 216 -22.99 23.22 4.10
C PRO A 216 -22.18 21.90 4.06
N LEU A 217 -20.94 21.87 4.55
CA LEU A 217 -20.08 20.67 4.51
C LEU A 217 -20.66 19.49 5.31
N ASP A 218 -21.47 19.77 6.33
CA ASP A 218 -22.22 18.77 7.09
C ASP A 218 -23.13 17.91 6.20
N GLU A 219 -23.69 18.47 5.13
CA GLU A 219 -24.49 17.73 4.16
C GLU A 219 -23.67 16.67 3.41
N ALA A 220 -22.41 16.98 3.09
CA ALA A 220 -21.51 16.02 2.41
C ALA A 220 -21.24 14.79 3.30
N VAL A 221 -21.04 15.00 4.59
CA VAL A 221 -20.86 13.90 5.57
C VAL A 221 -22.13 13.04 5.66
N HIS A 222 -23.30 13.68 5.67
CA HIS A 222 -24.58 12.98 5.63
C HIS A 222 -24.76 12.14 4.36
N LYS A 223 -24.36 12.65 3.19
CA LYS A 223 -24.44 11.92 1.92
C LYS A 223 -23.44 10.77 1.86
N LEU A 224 -22.22 10.96 2.36
CA LEU A 224 -21.22 9.89 2.46
C LEU A 224 -21.70 8.73 3.34
N TRP A 225 -22.26 9.05 4.51
CA TRP A 225 -22.87 8.05 5.39
C TRP A 225 -24.08 7.36 4.74
N GLY A 226 -24.90 8.12 4.01
CA GLY A 226 -26.04 7.59 3.26
C GLY A 226 -25.59 6.57 2.20
N PHE A 227 -24.58 6.92 1.42
CA PHE A 227 -23.96 6.01 0.44
C PHE A 227 -23.48 4.72 1.12
N ALA A 228 -22.64 4.82 2.15
CA ALA A 228 -22.10 3.64 2.85
C ALA A 228 -23.19 2.77 3.50
N SER A 229 -24.27 3.38 4.00
CA SER A 229 -25.39 2.65 4.59
C SER A 229 -26.17 1.83 3.55
N GLU A 230 -26.30 2.36 2.32
CA GLU A 230 -26.89 1.64 1.19
C GLU A 230 -25.96 0.53 0.64
N GLN A 231 -24.65 0.72 0.71
CA GLN A 231 -23.66 -0.26 0.25
C GLN A 231 -23.26 -1.32 1.29
N GLY A 232 -23.68 -1.15 2.54
CA GLY A 232 -23.39 -2.07 3.63
C GLY A 232 -24.55 -3.03 3.95
N ARG A 233 -25.31 -2.72 5.00
CA ARG A 233 -26.31 -3.62 5.64
C ARG A 233 -27.53 -3.94 4.78
N HIS A 234 -27.70 -3.23 3.67
CA HIS A 234 -28.81 -3.39 2.72
C HIS A 234 -28.29 -3.33 1.29
N LEU A 235 -27.29 -4.14 0.96
CA LEU A 235 -26.88 -4.37 -0.44
C LEU A 235 -28.14 -4.62 -1.29
N ARG A 236 -28.53 -3.61 -2.05
CA ARG A 236 -29.52 -3.78 -3.10
C ARG A 236 -28.82 -4.55 -4.21
N GLU A 237 -29.33 -5.73 -4.53
CA GLU A 237 -28.82 -6.55 -5.64
C GLU A 237 -28.58 -5.67 -6.88
N GLY A 238 -27.35 -5.71 -7.41
CA GLY A 238 -26.96 -5.01 -8.63
C GLY A 238 -26.33 -3.61 -8.46
N ARG A 239 -25.96 -3.19 -7.24
CA ARG A 239 -25.20 -1.94 -7.00
C ARG A 239 -23.93 -2.15 -6.18
N GLU A 240 -23.09 -3.10 -6.57
CA GLU A 240 -21.80 -3.26 -5.89
C GLU A 240 -20.92 -2.02 -6.14
N PRO A 241 -20.33 -1.42 -5.07
CA PRO A 241 -19.44 -0.29 -5.23
C PRO A 241 -18.18 -0.69 -6.01
N GLN A 242 -17.62 0.26 -6.74
CA GLN A 242 -16.35 0.10 -7.43
C GLN A 242 -15.17 0.29 -6.46
N PHE A 243 -14.00 -0.23 -6.82
CA PHE A 243 -12.78 -0.05 -6.05
C PHE A 243 -12.47 1.44 -5.82
N GLU A 244 -12.63 2.25 -6.86
CA GLU A 244 -12.40 3.70 -6.84
C GLU A 244 -13.37 4.41 -5.88
N GLU A 245 -14.60 3.91 -5.76
CA GLU A 245 -15.58 4.43 -4.82
C GLU A 245 -15.18 4.10 -3.37
N ALA A 246 -14.70 2.88 -3.10
CA ALA A 246 -14.16 2.56 -1.77
C ALA A 246 -12.91 3.37 -1.45
N GLU A 247 -11.98 3.51 -2.39
CA GLU A 247 -10.78 4.34 -2.22
C GLU A 247 -11.16 5.79 -1.85
N LEU A 248 -12.13 6.36 -2.56
CA LEU A 248 -12.67 7.69 -2.27
C LEU A 248 -13.27 7.75 -0.86
N VAL A 249 -14.15 6.80 -0.51
CA VAL A 249 -14.84 6.80 0.78
C VAL A 249 -13.86 6.69 1.95
N VAL A 250 -12.89 5.77 1.87
CA VAL A 250 -11.85 5.57 2.88
C VAL A 250 -10.99 6.83 3.04
N THR A 251 -10.61 7.47 1.92
CA THR A 251 -9.84 8.72 1.92
C THR A 251 -10.59 9.83 2.62
N VAL A 252 -11.87 10.03 2.27
CA VAL A 252 -12.70 11.11 2.82
C VAL A 252 -13.01 10.85 4.30
N ALA A 253 -13.36 9.62 4.68
CA ALA A 253 -13.61 9.27 6.08
C ALA A 253 -12.37 9.49 6.97
N SER A 254 -11.18 9.16 6.46
CA SER A 254 -9.89 9.42 7.12
C SER A 254 -9.65 10.92 7.31
N ALA A 255 -9.85 11.73 6.27
CA ALA A 255 -9.68 13.18 6.33
C ALA A 255 -10.69 13.84 7.30
N LEU A 256 -11.96 13.43 7.28
CA LEU A 256 -13.00 13.91 8.19
C LEU A 256 -12.66 13.57 9.65
N SER A 257 -12.16 12.36 9.91
CA SER A 257 -11.73 11.92 11.24
C SER A 257 -10.61 12.80 11.78
N VAL A 258 -9.58 13.07 10.98
CA VAL A 258 -8.47 13.96 11.34
C VAL A 258 -8.97 15.38 11.63
N TYR A 259 -9.89 15.90 10.81
CA TYR A 259 -10.48 17.21 11.04
C TYR A 259 -11.18 17.30 12.40
N LEU A 260 -12.00 16.30 12.73
CA LEU A 260 -12.73 16.24 14.01
C LEU A 260 -11.79 16.16 15.21
N LEU A 261 -10.77 15.30 15.15
CA LEU A 261 -9.78 15.19 16.22
C LEU A 261 -9.03 16.51 16.45
N ARG A 262 -8.61 17.19 15.38
CA ARG A 262 -7.97 18.52 15.47
C ARG A 262 -8.93 19.60 15.98
N ALA A 263 -10.22 19.52 15.65
CA ALA A 263 -11.22 20.43 16.19
C ALA A 263 -11.39 20.23 17.69
N LYS A 264 -11.43 18.98 18.17
CA LYS A 264 -11.53 18.62 19.59
C LYS A 264 -10.34 19.17 20.40
N THR A 265 -9.11 18.93 19.93
CA THR A 265 -7.90 19.44 20.62
C THR A 265 -7.91 20.96 20.72
N ARG A 266 -8.40 21.67 19.70
CA ARG A 266 -8.53 23.14 19.75
C ARG A 266 -9.57 23.62 20.75
N SER A 267 -10.67 22.87 20.93
CA SER A 267 -11.69 23.21 21.94
C SER A 267 -11.29 22.85 23.37
N GLU A 268 -10.41 21.85 23.58
CA GLU A 268 -9.92 21.45 24.91
C GLU A 268 -8.74 22.31 25.39
N GLY A 269 -8.03 22.96 24.47
CA GLY A 269 -6.93 23.89 24.76
C GLY A 269 -7.35 25.36 24.97
N GLN A 270 -8.65 25.64 24.97
CA GLN A 270 -9.25 26.94 25.30
C GLN A 270 -9.94 26.86 26.66
#